data_AF-A0A2V9C824-F1
#
_entry.id   AF-A0A2V9C824-F1
#
_cell.length_a   1.000
_cell.length_b   1.000
_cell.length_c   1.000
_cell.angle_alpha   90.00
_cell.angle_beta   90.00
_cell.angle_gamma   90.00
#
_symmetry.space_group_name_H-M   'P 1'
#
loop_
_entity.id
_entity.type
_entity.pdbx_description
1 polymer ?
#
loop_
_entity_poly.entity_id
_entity_poly.type
_entity_poly.pdbx_seq_one_letter_code
_entity_poly.pdbx_strand_id
1 'polypeptide(L)'
;MQFTSVCARDSKVNFRTSLVFRGCLIVVLLLGATLFCFVTDAEAQGQMRQSGNVRLIIQPQIQLQEHGTDVVLKIRLAEGTNVKLWASNSCAFPKDDSKIFTASGSYTVSVRNLSAQGQAYACAASSDGLLKASIPLQN
;
A
#
# COMPACT_ATOMS: atom_id res chain seq x y z
N MET A 1 -15.16 -18.49 28.59
CA MET A 1 -16.58 -18.53 28.15
C MET A 1 -16.87 -19.95 27.71
N GLN A 2 -17.60 -20.71 28.55
CA GLN A 2 -18.08 -22.05 28.25
C GLN A 2 -19.59 -21.93 27.96
N PHE A 3 -20.04 -22.51 26.86
CA PHE A 3 -21.45 -22.83 26.66
C PHE A 3 -21.53 -24.30 26.27
N THR A 4 -22.10 -25.09 27.18
CA THR A 4 -22.36 -26.51 27.05
C THR A 4 -23.64 -26.75 26.25
N SER A 5 -23.61 -27.81 25.43
CA SER A 5 -24.72 -28.33 24.66
C SER A 5 -25.85 -28.88 25.55
N VAL A 6 -27.09 -28.77 25.07
CA VAL A 6 -28.20 -29.60 25.57
C VAL A 6 -28.92 -30.18 24.35
N CYS A 7 -28.86 -31.51 24.20
CA CYS A 7 -29.78 -32.27 23.36
C CYS A 7 -31.00 -32.69 24.20
N ALA A 8 -32.18 -32.64 23.61
CA ALA A 8 -33.38 -33.28 24.15
C ALA A 8 -33.90 -34.34 23.17
N ARG A 9 -33.79 -35.60 23.62
CA ARG A 9 -34.73 -36.73 23.45
C ARG A 9 -36.20 -36.25 23.53
N ASP A 10 -37.24 -36.88 23.02
CA ASP A 10 -37.61 -38.28 22.82
C ASP A 10 -38.98 -38.26 22.10
N SER A 11 -39.37 -39.30 21.38
CA SER A 11 -40.68 -39.96 21.56
C SER A 11 -40.99 -40.96 20.45
N LYS A 12 -41.02 -42.23 20.86
CA LYS A 12 -41.70 -43.34 20.21
C LYS A 12 -43.21 -43.08 20.08
N VAL A 13 -43.78 -43.40 18.92
CA VAL A 13 -45.15 -43.90 18.84
C VAL A 13 -45.16 -45.08 17.89
N ASN A 14 -45.58 -46.23 18.42
CA ASN A 14 -45.76 -47.48 17.70
C ASN A 14 -47.27 -47.65 17.53
N PHE A 15 -47.78 -47.67 16.29
CA PHE A 15 -49.17 -48.00 16.03
C PHE A 15 -49.24 -48.94 14.82
N ARG A 16 -49.66 -50.17 15.11
CA ARG A 16 -49.90 -51.23 14.13
C ARG A 16 -51.10 -50.85 13.26
N THR A 17 -50.94 -50.87 11.94
CA THR A 17 -52.05 -51.17 11.04
C THR A 17 -51.53 -51.81 9.74
N SER A 18 -51.77 -53.12 9.63
CA SER A 18 -51.64 -53.89 8.39
C SER A 18 -52.65 -53.41 7.35
N LEU A 19 -52.39 -53.80 6.10
CA LEU A 19 -53.21 -53.63 4.89
C LEU A 19 -53.11 -52.25 4.24
N VAL A 20 -52.22 -52.12 3.26
CA VAL A 20 -52.49 -51.87 1.81
C VAL A 20 -51.10 -51.70 1.17
N PHE A 21 -50.29 -52.77 1.20
CA PHE A 21 -48.83 -52.68 1.02
C PHE A 21 -48.32 -52.92 -0.41
N ARG A 22 -49.18 -52.85 -1.44
CA ARG A 22 -48.76 -53.22 -2.82
C ARG A 22 -49.00 -52.21 -3.93
N GLY A 23 -49.84 -51.20 -3.73
CA GLY A 23 -50.09 -50.16 -4.75
C GLY A 23 -49.32 -48.86 -4.54
N CYS A 24 -49.09 -48.47 -3.27
CA CYS A 24 -48.55 -47.14 -2.94
C CYS A 24 -47.03 -47.04 -3.15
N LEU A 25 -46.32 -48.16 -3.06
CA LEU A 25 -44.85 -48.20 -3.13
C LEU A 25 -44.33 -47.84 -4.54
N ILE A 26 -45.11 -48.14 -5.59
CA ILE A 26 -44.75 -47.81 -6.98
C ILE A 26 -44.94 -46.33 -7.27
N VAL A 27 -46.00 -45.71 -6.71
CA VAL A 27 -46.27 -44.27 -6.88
C VAL A 27 -45.24 -43.41 -6.14
N VAL A 28 -44.83 -43.82 -4.94
CA VAL A 28 -43.79 -43.11 -4.16
C VAL A 28 -42.41 -43.22 -4.82
N LEU A 29 -42.07 -44.36 -5.43
CA LEU A 29 -40.81 -44.53 -6.17
C LEU A 29 -40.76 -43.66 -7.44
N LEU A 30 -41.87 -43.56 -8.18
CA LEU A 30 -41.94 -42.73 -9.39
C LEU A 30 -41.88 -41.23 -9.09
N LEU A 31 -42.49 -40.78 -7.98
CA LEU A 31 -42.40 -39.39 -7.51
C LEU A 31 -41.05 -39.04 -6.87
N GLY A 32 -40.34 -40.01 -6.29
CA GLY A 32 -38.98 -39.81 -5.77
C GLY A 32 -37.92 -39.67 -6.86
N ALA A 33 -38.07 -40.41 -7.97
CA ALA A 33 -37.13 -40.37 -9.09
C ALA A 33 -37.17 -39.05 -9.88
N THR A 34 -38.33 -38.39 -9.95
CA THR A 34 -38.46 -37.11 -10.65
C THR A 34 -37.94 -35.91 -9.84
N LEU A 35 -37.92 -36.01 -8.50
CA LEU A 35 -37.37 -34.95 -7.65
C LEU A 35 -35.83 -34.92 -7.63
N PHE A 36 -35.17 -36.05 -7.91
CA PHE A 36 -33.70 -36.16 -7.82
C PHE A 36 -32.95 -35.55 -9.03
N CYS A 37 -33.64 -35.25 -10.13
CA CYS A 37 -33.03 -34.67 -11.33
C CYS A 37 -32.86 -33.14 -11.27
N PHE A 38 -33.34 -32.46 -10.21
CA PHE A 38 -33.31 -31.00 -10.11
C PHE A 38 -32.23 -30.44 -9.17
N VAL A 39 -31.28 -31.26 -8.71
CA VAL A 39 -30.11 -30.73 -7.98
C VAL A 39 -29.09 -30.25 -9.00
N THR A 40 -29.35 -29.07 -9.55
CA THR A 40 -28.42 -28.33 -10.41
C THR A 40 -27.10 -28.13 -9.67
N ASP A 41 -26.01 -28.50 -10.34
CA ASP A 41 -24.64 -28.24 -9.95
C ASP A 41 -24.49 -26.81 -9.41
N ALA A 42 -24.30 -26.70 -8.10
CA ALA A 42 -23.82 -25.48 -7.49
C ALA A 42 -22.34 -25.35 -7.86
N GLU A 43 -22.07 -24.81 -9.05
CA GLU A 43 -20.74 -24.34 -9.43
C GLU A 43 -20.37 -23.19 -8.49
N ALA A 44 -19.78 -23.55 -7.36
CA ALA A 44 -19.03 -22.63 -6.52
C ALA A 44 -17.86 -22.13 -7.37
N GLN A 45 -18.08 -21.06 -8.13
CA GLN A 45 -17.03 -20.33 -8.82
C GLN A 45 -16.10 -19.76 -7.75
N GLY A 46 -15.08 -20.55 -7.40
CA GLY A 46 -13.93 -20.10 -6.64
C GLY A 46 -13.29 -18.97 -7.41
N GLN A 47 -13.61 -17.74 -7.01
CA GLN A 47 -13.11 -16.51 -7.60
C GLN A 47 -11.58 -16.53 -7.41
N MET A 48 -10.86 -16.98 -8.44
CA MET A 48 -9.41 -17.03 -8.47
C MET A 48 -8.91 -15.60 -8.36
N ARG A 49 -8.57 -15.17 -7.14
CA ARG A 49 -7.94 -13.88 -6.88
C ARG A 49 -6.56 -13.92 -7.52
N GLN A 50 -6.45 -13.40 -8.73
CA GLN A 50 -5.15 -13.11 -9.35
C GLN A 50 -4.46 -12.04 -8.50
N SER A 51 -3.60 -12.48 -7.60
CA SER A 51 -2.67 -11.59 -6.91
C SER A 51 -1.50 -11.35 -7.85
N GLY A 52 -1.53 -10.20 -8.52
CA GLY A 52 -0.38 -9.70 -9.28
C GLY A 52 0.61 -9.03 -8.33
N ASN A 53 1.90 -9.31 -8.50
CA ASN A 53 2.95 -8.60 -7.77
C ASN A 53 3.21 -7.24 -8.44
N VAL A 54 2.97 -6.15 -7.72
CA VAL A 54 3.34 -4.79 -8.15
C VAL A 54 4.69 -4.44 -7.55
N ARG A 55 5.71 -4.25 -8.40
CA ARG A 55 7.03 -3.80 -7.97
C ARG A 55 7.12 -2.28 -8.09
N LEU A 56 7.12 -1.58 -6.96
CA LEU A 56 7.38 -0.15 -6.90
C LEU A 56 8.90 0.09 -6.84
N ILE A 57 9.45 0.82 -7.82
CA ILE A 57 10.85 1.26 -7.81
C ILE A 57 10.88 2.75 -7.48
N ILE A 58 11.37 3.09 -6.30
CA ILE A 58 11.53 4.49 -5.86
C ILE A 58 12.96 4.91 -6.17
N GLN A 59 13.13 5.93 -7.00
CA GLN A 59 14.44 6.47 -7.35
C GLN A 59 14.79 7.68 -6.48
N PRO A 60 16.06 7.83 -6.08
CA PRO A 60 16.55 9.04 -5.42
C PRO A 60 16.43 10.27 -6.34
N GLN A 61 16.07 11.42 -5.76
CA GLN A 61 15.84 12.66 -6.50
C GLN A 61 16.20 13.89 -5.66
N ILE A 62 16.68 14.94 -6.32
CA ILE A 62 16.93 16.25 -5.73
C ILE A 62 16.37 17.33 -6.63
N GLN A 63 15.69 18.31 -6.04
CA GLN A 63 15.17 19.46 -6.76
C GLN A 63 15.24 20.70 -5.88
N LEU A 64 15.67 21.81 -6.49
CA LEU A 64 15.68 23.13 -5.88
C LEU A 64 14.72 24.04 -6.62
N GLN A 65 14.01 24.88 -5.86
CA GLN A 65 13.10 25.90 -6.37
C GLN A 65 13.30 27.17 -5.55
N GLU A 66 13.29 28.33 -6.20
CA GLU A 66 13.26 29.62 -5.53
C GLU A 66 11.81 30.00 -5.21
N HIS A 67 11.56 30.54 -4.02
CA HIS A 67 10.26 31.03 -3.60
C HIS A 67 10.42 32.31 -2.77
N GLY A 68 10.41 33.46 -3.45
CA GLY A 68 10.66 34.76 -2.82
C GLY A 68 12.07 34.80 -2.23
N THR A 69 12.20 35.01 -0.92
CA THR A 69 13.49 35.04 -0.20
C THR A 69 13.93 33.68 0.34
N ASP A 70 13.24 32.62 -0.07
CA ASP A 70 13.46 31.26 0.40
C ASP A 70 13.81 30.31 -0.74
N VAL A 71 14.51 29.23 -0.40
CA VAL A 71 14.83 28.12 -1.28
C VAL A 71 14.08 26.90 -0.79
N VAL A 72 13.32 26.27 -1.69
CA VAL A 72 12.61 25.03 -1.44
C VAL A 72 13.43 23.87 -2.00
N LEU A 73 13.88 22.99 -1.11
CA LEU A 73 14.59 21.75 -1.42
C LEU A 73 13.62 20.58 -1.32
N LYS A 74 13.34 19.91 -2.44
CA LYS A 74 12.59 18.65 -2.48
C LYS A 74 13.57 17.51 -2.71
N ILE A 75 13.62 16.56 -1.78
CA ILE A 75 14.57 15.43 -1.84
C ILE A 75 13.89 14.09 -1.57
N ARG A 76 14.33 13.09 -2.33
CA ARG A 76 14.14 11.67 -2.07
C ARG A 76 15.52 11.04 -1.96
N LEU A 77 15.88 10.61 -0.76
CA LEU A 77 17.20 10.07 -0.45
C LEU A 77 17.20 8.55 -0.58
N ALA A 78 18.33 7.99 -0.99
CA ALA A 78 18.62 6.57 -0.80
C ALA A 78 18.96 6.30 0.67
N GLU A 79 18.84 5.05 1.09
CA GLU A 79 19.19 4.64 2.46
C GLU A 79 20.66 4.95 2.77
N GLY A 80 20.93 5.50 3.95
CA GLY A 80 22.28 5.88 4.39
C GLY A 80 22.86 7.13 3.71
N THR A 81 22.11 7.80 2.84
CA THR A 81 22.56 9.04 2.17
C THR A 81 22.00 10.28 2.85
N ASN A 82 22.71 11.40 2.70
CA ASN A 82 22.25 12.72 3.10
C ASN A 82 22.47 13.73 1.97
N VAL A 83 21.82 14.89 2.05
CA VAL A 83 22.01 16.01 1.13
C VAL A 83 22.55 17.21 1.88
N LYS A 84 23.56 17.84 1.30
CA LYS A 84 24.08 19.13 1.74
C LYS A 84 23.48 20.23 0.87
N LEU A 85 23.06 21.33 1.49
CA LEU A 85 22.60 22.56 0.84
C LEU A 85 23.48 23.72 1.30
N TRP A 86 24.01 24.50 0.37
CA TRP A 86 24.85 25.66 0.67
C TRP A 86 24.70 26.74 -0.39
N ALA A 87 25.08 27.96 -0.06
CA ALA A 87 25.15 29.06 -1.01
C ALA A 87 26.59 29.31 -1.46
N SER A 88 26.81 29.51 -2.75
CA SER A 88 28.15 29.74 -3.31
C SER A 88 28.09 30.52 -4.63
N ASN A 89 29.20 31.17 -5.01
CA ASN A 89 29.39 31.68 -6.37
C ASN A 89 29.67 30.57 -7.38
N SER A 90 30.03 29.37 -6.92
CA SER A 90 30.16 28.17 -7.75
C SER A 90 29.73 26.91 -6.99
N CYS A 91 28.99 26.02 -7.66
CA CYS A 91 28.48 24.77 -7.07
C CYS A 91 29.48 23.60 -7.17
N ALA A 92 30.77 23.85 -6.92
CA ALA A 92 31.81 22.83 -7.02
C ALA A 92 31.80 21.86 -5.85
N PHE A 93 31.93 22.38 -4.62
CA PHE A 93 32.02 21.59 -3.39
C PHE A 93 31.15 22.17 -2.28
N PRO A 94 30.60 21.32 -1.39
CA PRO A 94 29.91 21.77 -0.20
C PRO A 94 30.85 22.57 0.70
N LYS A 95 30.34 23.66 1.28
CA LYS A 95 31.04 24.45 2.30
C LYS A 95 30.81 23.88 3.71
N ASP A 96 31.65 24.29 4.66
CA ASP A 96 31.54 23.86 6.07
C ASP A 96 30.25 24.34 6.73
N ASP A 97 29.70 25.47 6.28
CA ASP A 97 28.42 26.04 6.74
C ASP A 97 27.20 25.45 6.02
N SER A 98 27.37 24.34 5.29
CA SER A 98 26.27 23.66 4.60
C SER A 98 25.24 23.09 5.57
N LYS A 99 23.96 23.21 5.20
CA LYS A 99 22.87 22.52 5.90
C LYS A 99 22.77 21.08 5.43
N ILE A 100 22.70 20.16 6.39
CA ILE A 100 22.61 18.72 6.12
C ILE A 100 21.17 18.25 6.33
N PHE A 101 20.65 17.49 5.36
CA PHE A 101 19.35 16.85 5.39
C PHE A 101 19.52 15.34 5.30
N THR A 102 19.06 14.63 6.34
CA THR A 102 19.21 13.17 6.47
C THR A 102 17.94 12.40 6.16
N ALA A 103 16.84 13.09 5.81
CA ALA A 103 15.55 12.49 5.50
C ALA A 103 15.00 13.01 4.18
N SER A 104 14.15 12.19 3.54
CA SER A 104 13.40 12.61 2.35
C SER A 104 12.29 13.58 2.76
N GLY A 105 11.98 14.56 1.90
CA GLY A 105 10.94 15.54 2.19
C GLY A 105 11.03 16.80 1.34
N SER A 106 10.24 17.80 1.73
CA SER A 106 10.30 19.16 1.20
C SER A 106 10.70 20.11 2.32
N TYR A 107 11.79 20.84 2.12
CA TYR A 107 12.40 21.72 3.11
C TYR A 107 12.43 23.13 2.56
N THR A 108 11.90 24.09 3.31
CA THR A 108 12.01 25.51 2.99
C THR A 108 13.13 26.11 3.83
N VAL A 109 14.11 26.71 3.18
CA VAL A 109 15.27 27.30 3.81
C VAL A 109 15.40 28.74 3.35
N SER A 110 15.36 29.68 4.30
CA SER A 110 15.61 31.07 3.98
C SER A 110 17.03 31.28 3.46
N VAL A 111 17.16 32.10 2.41
CA VAL A 111 18.43 32.48 1.80
C VAL A 111 19.38 33.10 2.84
N ARG A 112 18.84 33.84 3.84
CA ARG A 112 19.62 34.39 4.95
C ARG A 112 20.25 33.31 5.85
N ASN A 113 19.56 32.18 6.03
CA ASN A 113 20.04 31.06 6.84
C ASN A 113 21.08 30.19 6.11
N LEU A 114 21.35 30.47 4.83
CA LEU A 114 22.39 29.83 4.04
C LEU A 114 23.65 30.71 3.91
N SER A 115 23.75 31.80 4.69
CA SER A 115 24.83 32.79 4.57
C SER A 115 25.00 33.28 3.13
N ALA A 116 23.90 33.34 2.37
CA ALA A 116 23.93 33.50 0.92
C ALA A 116 24.12 34.96 0.45
N GLN A 117 24.40 35.89 1.37
CA GLN A 117 24.66 37.28 1.02
C GLN A 117 25.85 37.37 0.06
N GLY A 118 25.62 37.98 -1.11
CA GLY A 118 26.61 38.10 -2.17
C GLY A 118 26.98 36.78 -2.86
N GLN A 119 26.21 35.70 -2.66
CA GLN A 119 26.40 34.44 -3.36
C GLN A 119 25.47 34.35 -4.57
N ALA A 120 25.98 33.87 -5.72
CA ALA A 120 25.18 33.79 -6.94
C ALA A 120 24.23 32.59 -7.00
N TYR A 121 24.49 31.50 -6.26
CA TYR A 121 23.75 30.25 -6.38
C TYR A 121 23.43 29.61 -5.02
N ALA A 122 22.31 28.91 -4.97
CA ALA A 122 22.06 27.85 -4.00
C ALA A 122 22.36 26.51 -4.66
N CYS A 123 23.18 25.70 -3.99
CA CYS A 123 23.71 24.45 -4.47
C CYS A 123 23.30 23.34 -3.51
N ALA A 124 22.91 22.19 -4.04
CA ALA A 124 22.63 21.01 -3.25
C ALA A 124 23.27 19.77 -3.88
N ALA A 125 23.82 18.89 -3.03
CA ALA A 125 24.42 17.64 -3.48
C ALA A 125 24.23 16.54 -2.43
N SER A 126 24.02 15.32 -2.88
CA SER A 126 24.01 14.15 -2.01
C SER A 126 25.42 13.71 -1.62
N SER A 127 25.54 13.07 -0.45
CA SER A 127 26.80 12.55 0.08
C SER A 127 27.40 11.42 -0.77
N ASP A 128 26.58 10.71 -1.53
CA ASP A 128 27.01 9.68 -2.48
C ASP A 128 27.48 10.26 -3.84
N GLY A 129 27.32 11.58 -4.05
CA GLY A 129 27.71 12.28 -5.27
C GLY A 129 26.80 12.07 -6.48
N LEU A 130 25.74 11.25 -6.36
CA LEU A 130 24.86 10.90 -7.48
C LEU A 130 23.83 11.99 -7.82
N LEU A 131 23.41 12.76 -6.82
CA LEU A 131 22.41 13.80 -6.95
C LEU A 131 23.06 15.17 -6.77
N LYS A 132 22.80 16.08 -7.71
CA LYS A 132 23.21 17.48 -7.63
C LYS A 132 22.11 18.37 -8.20
N ALA A 133 21.91 19.53 -7.59
CA ALA A 133 21.03 20.57 -8.09
C ALA A 133 21.62 21.95 -7.78
N SER A 134 21.31 22.92 -8.62
CA SER A 134 21.67 24.32 -8.40
C SER A 134 20.62 25.24 -8.97
N ILE A 135 20.37 26.36 -8.30
CA ILE A 135 19.54 27.45 -8.81
C ILE A 135 20.28 28.78 -8.62
N PRO A 136 20.11 29.74 -9.53
CA PRO A 136 20.54 31.11 -9.27
C PRO A 136 19.74 31.68 -8.09
N LEU A 137 20.37 32.55 -7.30
CA LEU A 137 19.70 33.32 -6.27
C LEU A 137 19.47 34.74 -6.77
N GLN A 138 18.26 35.25 -6.63
CA GLN A 138 17.97 36.67 -6.85
C GLN A 138 18.40 37.45 -5.60
N ASN A 139 19.65 37.91 -5.60
CA ASN A 139 20.19 38.82 -4.58
C ASN A 139 19.98 40.29 -4.97
#